data_AF-A0A1H0ATY2-F1
#
_entry.id   AF-A0A1H0ATY2-F1
#
_cell.length_a   1.000
_cell.length_b   1.000
_cell.length_c   1.000
_cell.angle_alpha   90.00
_cell.angle_beta   90.00
_cell.angle_gamma   90.00
#
_symmetry.space_group_name_H-M   'P 1'
#
loop_
_entity.id
_entity.type
_entity.pdbx_description
1 polymer ?
#
loop_
_entity_poly.entity_id
_entity_poly.type
_entity_poly.pdbx_seq_one_letter_code
_entity_poly.pdbx_strand_id
1 'polypeptide(L)' 'MLEPLAVKEKIMELSAELNQADIDGAARERLMAELVDWCEAYFRLYNQLKAVPKLVV' A
#
# COMPACT_ATOMS: atom_id res chain seq x y z
N MET A 1 0.00 0.99 15.38
CA MET A 1 1.11 0.93 14.42
C MET A 1 0.63 0.04 13.28
N LEU A 2 0.69 0.48 12.02
CA LEU A 2 0.25 -0.36 10.89
C LEU A 2 1.26 -1.49 10.67
N GLU A 3 0.79 -2.72 10.57
CA GLU A 3 1.66 -3.88 10.35
C GLU A 3 2.01 -4.01 8.85
N PRO A 4 3.27 -4.32 8.49
CA PRO A 4 3.69 -4.40 7.08
C PRO A 4 2.86 -5.37 6.23
N LEU A 5 2.37 -6.46 6.82
CA LEU A 5 1.53 -7.44 6.14
C LEU A 5 0.15 -6.86 5.80
N ALA A 6 -0.50 -6.20 6.77
CA ALA A 6 -1.81 -5.57 6.57
C ALA A 6 -1.76 -4.47 5.49
N VAL A 7 -0.67 -3.69 5.46
CA VAL A 7 -0.45 -2.69 4.40
C VAL A 7 -0.33 -3.34 3.02
N LYS A 8 0.42 -4.45 2.92
CA LYS A 8 0.58 -5.19 1.66
C LYS A 8 -0.75 -5.79 1.19
N GLU A 9 -1.52 -6.39 2.08
CA GLU A 9 -2.84 -6.97 1.77
C GLU A 9 -3.79 -5.92 1.22
N LYS A 10 -3.86 -4.75 1.87
CA LYS A 10 -4.71 -3.64 1.41
C LYS A 10 -4.32 -3.11 0.02
N ILE A 11 -3.02 -3.02 -0.29
CA ILE A 11 -2.54 -2.65 -1.64
C ILE A 11 -3.00 -3.67 -2.69
N MET A 12 -2.93 -4.96 -2.36
CA MET A 12 -3.37 -6.03 -3.25
C MET A 12 -4.88 -5.98 -3.51
N GLU A 13 -5.69 -5.76 -2.47
CA GLU A 13 -7.14 -5.60 -2.58
C GLU A 13 -7.51 -4.44 -3.49
N LEU A 14 -6.94 -3.25 -3.24
CA LEU A 14 -7.19 -2.05 -4.06
C LEU A 14 -6.76 -2.25 -5.52
N SER A 15 -5.65 -2.98 -5.75
CA SER A 15 -5.20 -3.32 -7.10
C SER A 15 -6.16 -4.28 -7.80
N ALA A 16 -6.76 -5.22 -7.07
CA ALA A 16 -7.75 -6.15 -7.61
C ALA A 16 -9.06 -5.43 -7.94
N GLU A 17 -9.52 -4.52 -7.08
CA GLU A 17 -10.69 -3.67 -7.33
C GLU A 17 -10.52 -2.78 -8.56
N LEU A 18 -9.34 -2.16 -8.72
CA LEU A 18 -9.02 -1.34 -9.91
C LEU A 18 -8.97 -2.13 -11.22
N ASN A 19 -8.73 -3.44 -11.16
CA ASN A 19 -8.70 -4.32 -12.33
C ASN A 19 -10.08 -4.85 -12.74
N GLN A 20 -11.15 -4.53 -12.00
CA GLN A 20 -12.50 -4.90 -12.39
C GLN A 20 -12.92 -4.13 -13.66
N ALA A 21 -13.45 -4.85 -14.64
CA ALA A 21 -13.74 -4.30 -15.97
C ALA A 21 -14.84 -3.22 -15.99
N ASP A 22 -15.68 -3.15 -14.95
CA ASP A 22 -16.89 -2.32 -14.91
C ASP A 22 -16.82 -1.21 -13.84
N ILE A 23 -15.61 -0.78 -13.50
CA ILE A 23 -15.39 0.31 -12.55
C ILE A 23 -15.71 1.67 -13.18
N ASP A 24 -16.54 2.46 -12.51
CA ASP A 24 -16.83 3.82 -12.95
C ASP A 24 -15.59 4.74 -12.81
N GLY A 25 -15.54 5.81 -13.62
CA GLY A 25 -14.36 6.69 -13.67
C GLY A 25 -14.06 7.38 -12.32
N ALA A 26 -15.08 7.78 -11.57
CA ALA A 26 -14.90 8.49 -10.30
C ALA A 26 -14.46 7.53 -9.18
N ALA A 27 -15.01 6.32 -9.16
CA ALA A 27 -14.59 5.24 -8.27
C ALA A 27 -13.14 4.82 -8.58
N ARG A 28 -12.78 4.74 -9.87
CA ARG A 28 -11.41 4.45 -10.28
C ARG A 28 -10.41 5.51 -9.80
N GLU A 29 -10.74 6.79 -9.95
CA GLU A 29 -9.90 7.89 -9.45
C GLU A 29 -9.76 7.83 -7.92
N ARG A 30 -10.85 7.58 -7.19
CA ARG A 30 -10.82 7.43 -5.73
C ARG A 30 -9.94 6.25 -5.30
N LEU A 31 -10.12 5.09 -5.93
CA LEU A 31 -9.35 3.89 -5.63
C LEU A 31 -7.87 4.04 -5.99
N MET A 32 -7.54 4.77 -7.07
CA MET A 32 -6.15 5.12 -7.39
C MET A 32 -5.54 6.04 -6.35
N ALA A 33 -6.26 7.06 -5.89
CA ALA A 33 -5.77 7.95 -4.84
C ALA A 33 -5.51 7.17 -3.54
N GLU A 34 -6.45 6.31 -3.13
CA GLU A 34 -6.28 5.44 -1.96
C GLU A 34 -5.08 4.49 -2.15
N LEU A 35 -4.92 3.88 -3.32
CA LEU A 35 -3.79 2.99 -3.61
C LEU A 35 -2.44 3.73 -3.47
N VAL A 36 -2.34 4.97 -3.95
CA VAL A 36 -1.12 5.79 -3.81
C VAL A 36 -0.79 6.04 -2.35
N ASP A 37 -1.77 6.43 -1.54
CA ASP A 37 -1.59 6.69 -0.10
C ASP A 37 -1.06 5.45 0.64
N TRP A 38 -1.60 4.27 0.32
CA TRP A 38 -1.15 3.00 0.89
C TRP A 38 0.26 2.61 0.41
N CYS A 39 0.59 2.86 -0.87
CA CYS A 39 1.94 2.65 -1.39
C CYS A 39 2.96 3.53 -0.68
N GLU A 40 2.63 4.80 -0.42
CA GLU A 40 3.49 5.69 0.36
C GLU A 40 3.65 5.22 1.81
N ALA A 41 2.56 4.77 2.44
CA ALA A 41 2.60 4.21 3.79
C ALA A 41 3.50 2.97 3.85
N TYR A 42 3.41 2.08 2.86
CA TYR A 42 4.30 0.93 2.72
C TYR A 42 5.76 1.35 2.58
N PHE A 43 6.04 2.35 1.74
CA PHE A 43 7.40 2.86 1.54
C PHE A 43 7.97 3.46 2.84
N ARG A 44 7.17 4.24 3.58
CA ARG A 44 7.56 4.80 4.89
C ARG A 44 7.88 3.70 5.90
N LEU A 45 7.01 2.68 6.03
CA LEU A 45 7.21 1.54 6.92
C LEU A 45 8.47 0.75 6.54
N TYR A 46 8.66 0.46 5.26
CA TYR A 46 9.81 -0.29 4.78
C TYR A 46 11.14 0.47 5.00
N ASN A 47 11.14 1.79 4.82
CA ASN A 47 12.30 2.62 5.13
C ASN A 47 12.60 2.68 6.63
N GLN A 48 11.58 2.72 7.49
CA GLN A 48 11.77 2.62 8.95
C GLN A 48 12.39 1.27 9.34
N LEU A 49 11.96 0.16 8.72
CA LEU A 49 12.53 -1.17 8.95
C LEU A 49 13.98 -1.28 8.45
N LYS A 50 14.31 -0.66 7.31
CA LYS A 50 15.68 -0.59 6.79
C LYS A 50 16.61 0.31 7.62
N ALA A 51 16.04 1.32 8.28
CA ALA A 51 16.79 2.23 9.15
C ALA A 51 17.15 1.61 10.51
N VAL A 52 16.63 0.41 10.84
CA VAL A 52 17.13 -0.36 11.98
C VAL A 52 18.53 -0.84 11.62
N PRO A 53 19.60 -0.34 12.27
CA PRO A 53 20.94 -0.86 12.04
C PRO A 53 20.88 -2.35 12.36
N LYS A 54 21.32 -3.19 11.43
CA LYS A 54 21.67 -4.57 11.78
C LYS A 54 22.72 -4.45 12.88
N LEU A 55 22.34 -4.69 14.13
CA LEU A 55 23.27 -5.00 15.20
C LEU A 55 24.03 -6.22 14.71
N VAL A 56 25.23 -5.97 14.19
CA VAL A 56 26.21 -7.00 13.89
C VAL A 56 26.58 -7.58 15.25
N VAL A 57 26.05 -8.77 15.52
CA VAL A 57 26.51 -9.65 16.61
C VAL A 57 27.63 -10.51 16.05
#